data_AF-A0A937FM98-F1
#
_entry.id   AF-A0A937FM98-F1
#
_cell.length_a   1.000
_cell.length_b   1.000
_cell.length_c   1.000
_cell.angle_alpha   90.00
_cell.angle_beta   90.00
_cell.angle_gamma   90.00
#
_symmetry.space_group_name_H-M   'P 1'
#
loop_
_entity.id
_entity.type
_entity.pdbx_description
1 polymer ?
#
loop_
_entity_poly.entity_id
_entity_poly.type
_entity_poly.pdbx_seq_one_letter_code
_entity_poly.pdbx_strand_id
1 'polypeptide(L)'
;MSAFALLPSAALSDGLFAQLDASRSTTTGVLSVERGNLSYAMSLSGYTGGADLNASLTYKFVLGEAAPVTFRIGPAFQYEGLATPKFGVRVIAEHYRPTTFGHVFLLGEFTSIDTGYFGLLTVGFNEPDIDFEFTVQGDDDGYFDQSIAATYGLPNNATRLRLGYRFQSREVFAGVSLNTF
;
A
#
# COMPACT_ATOMS: atom_id res chain seq x y z
N MET A 1 39.25 -11.66 22.18
CA MET A 1 39.00 -10.45 21.36
C MET A 1 38.01 -10.85 20.27
N SER A 2 36.73 -10.51 20.45
CA SER A 2 35.67 -10.88 19.51
C SER A 2 35.51 -9.77 18.49
N ALA A 3 35.67 -10.10 17.21
CA ALA A 3 35.47 -9.17 16.11
C ALA A 3 33.98 -8.81 15.99
N PHE A 4 33.67 -7.53 16.14
CA PHE A 4 32.39 -6.97 15.72
C PHE A 4 32.31 -7.09 14.20
N ALA A 5 31.42 -7.97 13.72
CA ALA A 5 31.00 -7.93 12.33
C ALA A 5 30.25 -6.61 12.13
N LEU A 6 30.87 -5.68 11.41
CA LEU A 6 30.17 -4.54 10.81
C LEU A 6 29.15 -5.11 9.83
N LEU A 7 27.88 -5.20 10.27
CA LEU A 7 26.77 -5.40 9.36
C LEU A 7 26.85 -4.31 8.30
N PRO A 8 26.76 -4.64 7.00
CA PRO A 8 26.75 -3.63 5.97
C PRO A 8 25.62 -2.64 6.28
N SER A 9 25.96 -1.35 6.33
CA SER A 9 25.00 -0.26 6.40
C SER A 9 23.93 -0.53 5.34
N ALA A 10 22.71 -0.84 5.79
CA ALA A 10 21.58 -0.90 4.89
C ALA A 10 21.51 0.48 4.24
N ALA A 11 21.85 0.57 2.96
CA ALA A 11 21.55 1.76 2.18
C ALA A 11 20.09 2.12 2.48
N LEU A 12 19.85 3.33 3.01
CA LEU A 12 18.51 3.79 3.35
C LEU A 12 17.62 3.51 2.13
N SER A 13 16.47 2.86 2.33
CA SER A 13 15.48 2.71 1.27
C SER A 13 15.21 4.08 0.65
N ASP A 14 15.08 4.15 -0.68
CA ASP A 14 14.76 5.40 -1.36
C ASP A 14 13.35 5.87 -1.00
N GLY A 15 12.50 4.93 -0.57
CA GLY A 15 11.22 5.22 0.06
C GLY A 15 10.69 4.02 0.86
N LEU A 16 9.95 4.32 1.91
CA LEU A 16 9.30 3.38 2.81
C LEU A 16 7.87 3.84 3.07
N PHE A 17 6.92 2.95 2.90
CA PHE A 17 5.56 3.09 3.39
C PHE A 17 5.24 1.92 4.31
N ALA A 18 4.75 2.22 5.51
CA ALA A 18 4.25 1.23 6.44
C ALA A 18 2.91 1.69 6.99
N GLN A 19 1.95 0.79 7.11
CA GLN A 19 0.61 1.08 7.59
C GLN A 19 0.11 -0.07 8.45
N LEU A 20 -0.63 0.27 9.51
CA LEU A 20 -1.38 -0.67 10.30
C LEU A 20 -2.76 -0.09 10.59
N ASP A 21 -3.79 -0.77 10.09
CA ASP A 21 -5.20 -0.45 10.37
C ASP A 21 -5.84 -1.57 11.17
N ALA A 22 -6.67 -1.19 12.14
CA ALA A 22 -7.46 -2.10 12.93
C ALA A 22 -8.93 -1.66 12.96
N SER A 23 -9.82 -2.63 12.75
CA SER A 23 -11.26 -2.53 12.96
C SER A 23 -11.70 -3.55 14.00
N ARG A 24 -13.01 -3.75 14.16
CA ARG A 24 -13.53 -4.74 15.11
C ARG A 24 -13.22 -6.17 14.71
N SER A 25 -13.26 -6.47 13.42
CA SER A 25 -13.08 -7.84 12.92
C SER A 25 -11.85 -8.02 12.05
N THR A 26 -11.17 -6.94 11.66
CA THR A 26 -10.05 -7.02 10.71
C THR A 26 -8.86 -6.17 11.16
N THR A 27 -7.66 -6.70 10.99
CA THR A 27 -6.41 -5.95 11.14
C THR A 27 -5.59 -6.12 9.87
N THR A 28 -5.17 -5.01 9.27
CA THR A 28 -4.41 -5.00 8.02
C THR A 28 -3.09 -4.25 8.23
N GLY A 29 -1.97 -4.95 8.01
CA GLY A 29 -0.65 -4.35 7.88
C GLY A 29 -0.24 -4.24 6.42
N VAL A 30 0.37 -3.13 6.02
CA VAL A 30 0.96 -2.93 4.69
C VAL A 30 2.39 -2.43 4.86
N LEU A 31 3.29 -2.95 4.04
CA LEU A 31 4.67 -2.51 3.93
C LEU A 31 5.02 -2.40 2.45
N SER A 32 5.60 -1.26 2.05
CA SER A 32 6.18 -1.06 0.73
C SER A 32 7.54 -0.40 0.89
N VAL A 33 8.54 -0.94 0.18
CA VAL A 33 9.92 -0.47 0.22
C VAL A 33 10.42 -0.33 -1.19
N GLU A 34 11.05 0.81 -1.50
CA GLU A 34 11.74 1.01 -2.76
C GLU A 34 13.25 1.13 -2.59
N ARG A 35 13.97 0.53 -3.55
CA ARG A 35 15.41 0.66 -3.72
C ARG A 35 15.76 0.64 -5.20
N GLY A 36 16.13 1.79 -5.74
CA GLY A 36 16.34 2.04 -7.16
C GLY A 36 15.09 1.71 -7.97
N ASN A 37 15.24 0.78 -8.91
CA ASN A 37 14.15 0.32 -9.76
C ASN A 37 13.45 -0.92 -9.19
N LEU A 38 13.73 -1.33 -7.95
CA LEU A 38 13.06 -2.46 -7.31
C LEU A 38 12.12 -1.97 -6.22
N SER A 39 10.93 -2.54 -6.19
CA SER A 39 9.93 -2.33 -5.14
C SER A 39 9.50 -3.66 -4.54
N TYR A 40 9.45 -3.69 -3.22
CA TYR A 40 9.03 -4.84 -2.41
C TYR A 40 7.77 -4.42 -1.67
N ALA A 41 6.68 -5.14 -1.85
CA ALA A 41 5.44 -4.86 -1.13
C ALA A 41 4.92 -6.12 -0.44
N MET A 42 4.37 -5.94 0.75
CA MET A 42 3.74 -6.99 1.54
C MET A 42 2.48 -6.43 2.21
N SER A 43 1.42 -7.20 2.25
CA SER A 43 0.27 -6.93 3.10
C SER A 43 -0.16 -8.18 3.85
N LEU A 44 -0.56 -8.01 5.11
CA LEU A 44 -1.11 -9.07 5.95
C LEU A 44 -2.45 -8.58 6.49
N SER A 45 -3.53 -9.25 6.11
CA SER A 45 -4.89 -8.95 6.58
C SER A 45 -5.42 -10.13 7.38
N GLY A 46 -5.53 -9.97 8.69
CA GLY A 46 -6.23 -10.93 9.56
C GLY A 46 -7.69 -10.54 9.71
N TYR A 47 -8.60 -11.49 9.58
CA TYR A 47 -10.04 -11.31 9.72
C TYR A 47 -10.67 -12.48 10.50
N THR A 48 -11.95 -12.37 10.87
CA THR A 48 -12.65 -13.47 11.55
C THR A 48 -12.64 -14.72 10.69
N GLY A 49 -11.90 -15.74 11.13
CA GLY A 49 -11.83 -17.04 10.46
C GLY A 49 -10.60 -17.25 9.57
N GLY A 50 -9.69 -16.28 9.44
CA GLY A 50 -8.49 -16.47 8.61
C GLY A 50 -7.56 -15.25 8.56
N ALA A 51 -6.53 -15.38 7.73
CA ALA A 51 -5.68 -14.26 7.36
C ALA A 51 -5.11 -14.49 5.97
N ASP A 52 -4.85 -13.40 5.24
CA ASP A 52 -4.20 -13.43 3.94
C ASP A 52 -2.88 -12.68 4.00
N LEU A 53 -1.82 -13.32 3.52
CA LEU A 53 -0.54 -12.69 3.27
C LEU A 53 -0.39 -12.48 1.76
N ASN A 54 -0.13 -11.26 1.33
CA ASN A 54 0.26 -10.94 -0.04
C ASN A 54 1.68 -10.39 -0.04
N ALA A 55 2.48 -10.77 -1.04
CA ALA A 55 3.81 -10.24 -1.24
C ALA A 55 4.10 -10.07 -2.73
N SER A 56 4.91 -9.08 -3.09
CA SER A 56 5.37 -8.89 -4.47
C SER A 56 6.77 -8.30 -4.52
N LEU A 57 7.49 -8.64 -5.58
CA LEU A 57 8.74 -8.02 -5.99
C LEU A 57 8.54 -7.48 -7.39
N THR A 58 8.64 -6.18 -7.58
CA THR A 58 8.34 -5.53 -8.85
C THR A 58 9.47 -4.65 -9.34
N TYR A 59 9.63 -4.58 -10.65
CA TYR A 59 10.55 -3.67 -11.32
C TYR A 59 9.81 -2.41 -11.75
N LYS A 60 10.32 -1.26 -11.34
CA LYS A 60 9.80 0.08 -11.57
C LYS A 60 10.39 0.69 -12.85
N PHE A 61 9.54 1.26 -13.69
CA PHE A 61 9.91 2.06 -14.85
C PHE A 61 8.90 3.19 -15.04
N VAL A 62 9.31 4.28 -15.67
CA VAL A 62 8.47 5.47 -15.86
C VAL A 62 8.21 5.65 -17.34
N LEU A 63 6.95 5.90 -17.72
CA LEU A 63 6.55 6.19 -19.10
C LEU A 63 5.85 7.55 -19.18
N GLY A 64 6.04 8.25 -20.30
CA GLY A 64 5.45 9.55 -20.58
C GLY A 64 6.40 10.72 -20.25
N GLU A 65 6.45 11.70 -21.15
CA GLU A 65 7.35 12.86 -21.01
C GLU A 65 6.69 14.03 -20.26
N ALA A 66 5.45 14.38 -20.59
CA ALA A 66 4.77 15.54 -20.01
C ALA A 66 4.01 15.24 -18.70
N ALA A 67 3.57 13.99 -18.51
CA ALA A 67 2.88 13.51 -17.32
C ALA A 67 3.34 12.08 -17.02
N PRO A 68 4.52 11.93 -16.41
CA PRO A 68 5.12 10.62 -16.18
C PRO A 68 4.21 9.75 -15.30
N VAL A 69 3.95 8.53 -15.75
CA VAL A 69 3.27 7.48 -14.99
C VAL A 69 4.32 6.46 -14.59
N THR A 70 4.37 6.15 -13.29
CA THR A 70 5.24 5.11 -12.76
C THR A 70 4.53 3.77 -12.90
N PHE A 71 5.16 2.85 -13.62
CA PHE A 71 4.70 1.48 -13.76
C PHE A 71 5.60 0.56 -12.94
N ARG A 72 5.00 -0.49 -12.38
CA ARG A 72 5.71 -1.60 -11.77
C ARG A 72 5.17 -2.91 -12.28
N ILE A 73 6.03 -3.88 -12.52
CA ILE A 73 5.64 -5.24 -12.90
C ILE A 73 6.56 -6.27 -12.25
N GLY A 74 6.02 -7.39 -11.81
CA GLY A 74 6.84 -8.49 -11.34
C GLY A 74 6.05 -9.62 -10.69
N PRO A 75 6.76 -10.64 -10.14
CA PRO A 75 6.12 -11.75 -9.45
C PRO A 75 5.33 -11.30 -8.23
N ALA A 76 4.22 -11.99 -8.01
CA ALA A 76 3.35 -11.87 -6.85
C ALA A 76 3.14 -13.24 -6.20
N PHE A 77 2.94 -13.21 -4.89
CA PHE A 77 2.64 -14.36 -4.05
C PHE A 77 1.47 -14.00 -3.13
N GLN A 78 0.57 -14.95 -2.94
CA GLN A 78 -0.49 -14.87 -1.94
C GLN A 78 -0.53 -16.17 -1.15
N TYR A 79 -0.70 -16.07 0.16
CA TYR A 79 -1.00 -17.20 1.03
C TYR A 79 -2.40 -16.99 1.61
N GLU A 80 -3.38 -17.45 0.84
CA GLU A 80 -4.80 -17.28 1.12
C GLU A 80 -5.22 -18.17 2.29
N GLY A 81 -5.93 -17.60 3.26
CA GLY A 81 -6.35 -18.25 4.50
C GLY A 81 -5.18 -18.82 5.32
N LEU A 82 -3.94 -18.41 5.02
CA LEU A 82 -2.70 -19.05 5.45
C LEU A 82 -2.68 -20.57 5.22
N ALA A 83 -3.28 -21.02 4.12
CA ALA A 83 -3.39 -22.43 3.76
C ALA A 83 -3.09 -22.69 2.28
N THR A 84 -3.49 -21.77 1.39
CA THR A 84 -3.38 -21.97 -0.07
C THR A 84 -2.36 -21.00 -0.66
N PRO A 85 -1.16 -21.48 -1.06
CA PRO A 85 -0.19 -20.64 -1.74
C PRO A 85 -0.55 -20.46 -3.22
N LYS A 86 -0.61 -19.21 -3.67
CA LYS A 86 -0.84 -18.81 -5.06
C LYS A 86 0.32 -17.94 -5.54
N PHE A 87 0.66 -18.08 -6.82
CA PHE A 87 1.73 -17.31 -7.46
C PHE A 87 1.21 -16.72 -8.76
N GLY A 88 1.68 -15.51 -9.08
CA GLY A 88 1.25 -14.82 -10.29
C GLY A 88 2.15 -13.64 -10.63
N VAL A 89 1.61 -12.75 -11.44
CA VAL A 89 2.23 -11.50 -11.84
C VAL A 89 1.37 -10.35 -11.36
N ARG A 90 2.01 -9.30 -10.84
CA ARG A 90 1.36 -8.05 -10.48
C ARG A 90 1.85 -6.92 -11.38
N VAL A 91 0.92 -6.07 -11.78
CA VAL A 91 1.16 -4.83 -12.51
C VAL A 91 0.57 -3.69 -11.70
N ILE A 92 1.32 -2.62 -11.54
CA ILE A 92 0.91 -1.41 -10.82
C ILE A 92 1.17 -0.22 -11.74
N ALA A 93 0.24 0.73 -11.80
CA ALA A 93 0.42 2.02 -12.43
C ALA A 93 0.03 3.09 -11.42
N GLU A 94 0.90 4.09 -11.23
CA GLU A 94 0.61 5.21 -10.34
C GLU A 94 1.03 6.55 -10.95
N HIS A 95 0.36 7.60 -10.49
CA HIS A 95 0.64 8.95 -10.90
C HIS A 95 0.43 9.90 -9.72
N TYR A 96 1.48 10.65 -9.38
CA TYR A 96 1.44 11.74 -8.43
C TYR A 96 1.38 13.07 -9.18
N ARG A 97 0.46 13.94 -8.78
CA ARG A 97 0.34 15.29 -9.31
C ARG A 97 0.29 16.31 -8.18
N PRO A 98 1.32 17.16 -8.03
CA PRO A 98 1.24 18.28 -7.10
C PRO A 98 0.20 19.29 -7.60
N THR A 99 -0.48 19.94 -6.67
CA THR A 99 -1.48 20.99 -6.94
C THR A 99 -1.18 22.21 -6.07
N THR A 100 -1.93 23.30 -6.27
CA THR A 100 -1.80 24.49 -5.44
C THR A 100 -2.34 24.30 -4.01
N PHE A 101 -3.24 23.34 -3.79
CA PHE A 101 -3.83 23.05 -2.48
C PHE A 101 -3.11 21.91 -1.73
N GLY A 102 -2.32 21.10 -2.45
CA GLY A 102 -1.64 19.94 -1.92
C GLY A 102 -1.28 18.99 -3.05
N HIS A 103 -1.97 17.87 -3.17
CA HIS A 103 -1.66 16.88 -4.20
C HIS A 103 -2.85 15.97 -4.55
N VAL A 104 -2.74 15.31 -5.69
CA VAL A 104 -3.59 14.19 -6.08
C VAL A 104 -2.68 13.01 -6.42
N PHE A 105 -3.01 11.84 -5.87
CA PHE A 105 -2.31 10.59 -6.18
C PHE A 105 -3.33 9.56 -6.66
N LEU A 106 -2.97 8.85 -7.72
CA LEU A 106 -3.75 7.76 -8.29
C LEU A 106 -2.87 6.53 -8.36
N LEU A 107 -3.41 5.38 -7.95
CA LEU A 107 -2.79 4.08 -8.11
C LEU A 107 -3.83 3.07 -8.58
N GLY A 108 -3.47 2.28 -9.59
CA GLY A 108 -4.18 1.09 -10.01
C GLY A 108 -3.26 -0.11 -9.98
N GLU A 109 -3.76 -1.22 -9.50
CA GLU A 109 -3.07 -2.50 -9.40
C GLU A 109 -3.94 -3.60 -9.99
N PHE A 110 -3.29 -4.53 -10.68
CA PHE A 110 -3.86 -5.78 -11.16
C PHE A 110 -2.91 -6.93 -10.81
N THR A 111 -3.47 -8.07 -10.39
CA THR A 111 -2.73 -9.32 -10.18
C THR A 111 -3.38 -10.44 -10.98
N SER A 112 -2.56 -11.34 -11.53
CA SER A 112 -3.06 -12.54 -12.21
C SER A 112 -3.57 -13.61 -11.23
N ILE A 113 -3.37 -13.42 -9.94
CA ILE A 113 -3.92 -14.29 -8.88
C ILE A 113 -5.39 -13.89 -8.70
N ASP A 114 -6.31 -14.81 -8.98
CA ASP A 114 -7.77 -14.63 -8.89
C ASP A 114 -8.26 -13.36 -9.64
N THR A 115 -7.54 -12.96 -10.69
CA THR A 115 -7.81 -11.73 -11.47
C THR A 115 -8.00 -10.49 -10.56
N GLY A 116 -7.30 -10.45 -9.43
CA GLY A 116 -7.48 -9.44 -8.40
C GLY A 116 -7.10 -8.04 -8.86
N TYR A 117 -7.80 -7.03 -8.33
CA TYR A 117 -7.56 -5.63 -8.63
C TYR A 117 -7.64 -4.75 -7.38
N PHE A 118 -6.90 -3.65 -7.39
CA PHE A 118 -6.95 -2.60 -6.37
C PHE A 118 -6.83 -1.22 -7.03
N GLY A 119 -7.60 -0.26 -6.55
CA GLY A 119 -7.54 1.13 -6.97
C GLY A 119 -7.51 2.05 -5.76
N LEU A 120 -6.69 3.11 -5.83
CA LEU A 120 -6.58 4.14 -4.82
C LEU A 120 -6.58 5.52 -5.48
N LEU A 121 -7.42 6.40 -4.95
CA LEU A 121 -7.36 7.85 -5.16
C LEU A 121 -7.07 8.51 -3.83
N THR A 122 -6.04 9.36 -3.80
CA THR A 122 -5.74 10.23 -2.66
C THR A 122 -5.85 11.69 -3.09
N VAL A 123 -6.56 12.48 -2.30
CA VAL A 123 -6.59 13.94 -2.41
C VAL A 123 -6.04 14.51 -1.11
N GLY A 124 -4.86 15.13 -1.18
CA GLY A 124 -4.17 15.68 -0.03
C GLY A 124 -4.14 17.19 0.00
N PHE A 125 -4.20 17.74 1.21
CA PHE A 125 -4.11 19.16 1.52
C PHE A 125 -2.86 19.42 2.35
N ASN A 126 -2.14 20.51 2.08
CA ASN A 126 -0.93 20.83 2.83
C ASN A 126 -1.24 21.51 4.18
N GLU A 127 -2.36 22.23 4.27
CA GLU A 127 -2.74 23.03 5.44
C GLU A 127 -4.26 22.95 5.72
N PRO A 128 -4.70 22.20 6.74
CA PRO A 128 -3.90 21.24 7.53
C PRO A 128 -3.47 20.03 6.68
N ASP A 129 -2.38 19.36 7.09
CA ASP A 129 -1.87 18.13 6.46
C ASP A 129 -2.87 16.97 6.62
N ILE A 130 -3.77 16.84 5.64
CA ILE A 130 -4.84 15.85 5.61
C ILE A 130 -4.95 15.25 4.22
N ASP A 131 -4.98 13.91 4.16
CA ASP A 131 -5.30 13.18 2.95
C ASP A 131 -6.66 12.48 3.07
N PHE A 132 -7.44 12.55 2.00
CA PHE A 132 -8.62 11.72 1.82
C PHE A 132 -8.32 10.62 0.82
N GLU A 133 -8.49 9.38 1.24
CA GLU A 133 -8.20 8.19 0.47
C GLU A 133 -9.50 7.46 0.13
N PHE A 134 -9.64 7.06 -1.12
CA PHE A 134 -10.74 6.25 -1.61
C PHE A 134 -10.16 5.00 -2.24
N THR A 135 -10.58 3.83 -1.76
CA THR A 135 -10.10 2.56 -2.29
C THR A 135 -11.24 1.72 -2.84
N VAL A 136 -10.92 0.93 -3.85
CA VAL A 136 -11.77 -0.15 -4.36
C VAL A 136 -10.90 -1.36 -4.64
N GLN A 137 -11.38 -2.54 -4.27
CA GLN A 137 -10.67 -3.80 -4.52
C GLN A 137 -11.64 -4.94 -4.73
N GLY A 138 -11.17 -5.99 -5.38
CA GLY A 138 -11.94 -7.20 -5.61
C GLY A 138 -11.17 -8.23 -6.42
N ASP A 139 -11.83 -9.34 -6.72
CA ASP A 139 -11.31 -10.47 -7.49
C ASP A 139 -12.44 -11.17 -8.28
N ASP A 140 -12.10 -12.21 -9.03
CA ASP A 140 -13.05 -13.02 -9.81
C ASP A 140 -13.77 -14.10 -9.00
N ASP A 141 -13.36 -14.33 -7.75
CA ASP A 141 -13.99 -15.24 -6.79
C ASP A 141 -15.16 -14.57 -6.02
N GLY A 142 -15.45 -13.31 -6.32
CA GLY A 142 -16.63 -12.58 -5.86
C GLY A 142 -16.38 -11.69 -4.64
N TYR A 143 -15.13 -11.52 -4.22
CA TYR A 143 -14.78 -10.52 -3.22
C TYR A 143 -14.81 -9.12 -3.84
N PHE A 144 -15.37 -8.19 -3.08
CA PHE A 144 -15.42 -6.77 -3.43
C PHE A 144 -15.46 -5.95 -2.15
N ASP A 145 -14.62 -4.92 -2.05
CA ASP A 145 -14.69 -3.95 -0.98
C ASP A 145 -14.36 -2.54 -1.48
N GLN A 146 -14.94 -1.56 -0.81
CA GLN A 146 -14.68 -0.16 -0.99
C GLN A 146 -14.38 0.44 0.38
N SER A 147 -13.49 1.42 0.44
CA SER A 147 -13.25 2.15 1.67
C SER A 147 -13.00 3.63 1.42
N ILE A 148 -13.26 4.42 2.45
CA ILE A 148 -12.83 5.81 2.54
C ILE A 148 -12.03 5.98 3.82
N ALA A 149 -10.94 6.74 3.76
CA ALA A 149 -10.15 7.11 4.92
C ALA A 149 -9.78 8.59 4.90
N ALA A 150 -9.63 9.15 6.09
CA ALA A 150 -8.97 10.41 6.33
C ALA A 150 -7.67 10.12 7.10
N THR A 151 -6.57 10.70 6.61
CA THR A 151 -5.23 10.54 7.17
C THR A 151 -4.72 11.91 7.60
N TYR A 152 -4.44 12.11 8.88
CA TYR A 152 -3.91 13.36 9.44
C TYR A 152 -2.42 13.23 9.73
N GLY A 153 -1.61 14.12 9.17
CA GLY A 153 -0.18 14.20 9.43
C GLY A 153 0.12 14.77 10.81
N LEU A 154 0.92 14.04 11.62
CA LEU A 154 1.36 14.56 12.91
C LEU A 154 2.47 15.59 12.70
N PRO A 155 2.39 16.78 13.34
CA PRO A 155 3.44 17.79 13.21
C PRO A 155 4.82 17.24 13.59
N ASN A 156 5.84 17.55 12.77
CA ASN A 156 7.24 17.17 12.98
C ASN A 156 7.53 15.66 12.98
N ASN A 157 6.67 14.83 12.38
CA ASN A 157 6.91 13.38 12.26
C ASN A 157 6.38 12.85 10.91
N ALA A 158 7.00 11.79 10.39
CA ALA A 158 6.52 11.05 9.23
C ALA A 158 5.30 10.15 9.55
N THR A 159 4.95 10.02 10.83
CA THR A 159 3.75 9.28 11.27
C THR A 159 2.47 10.06 10.99
N ARG A 160 1.47 9.37 10.43
CA ARG A 160 0.13 9.90 10.16
C ARG A 160 -0.92 9.03 10.85
N LEU A 161 -1.95 9.65 11.40
CA LEU A 161 -3.10 8.97 12.01
C LEU A 161 -4.18 8.76 10.96
N ARG A 162 -4.81 7.57 10.96
CA ARG A 162 -5.81 7.20 9.96
C ARG A 162 -7.11 6.84 10.62
N LEU A 163 -8.21 7.29 10.04
CA LEU A 163 -9.56 6.89 10.40
C LEU A 163 -10.35 6.67 9.12
N GLY A 164 -11.01 5.53 8.99
CA GLY A 164 -11.76 5.23 7.79
C GLY A 164 -12.94 4.30 8.02
N TYR A 165 -13.64 4.02 6.94
CA TYR A 165 -14.82 3.18 6.90
C TYR A 165 -14.74 2.23 5.70
N ARG A 166 -14.96 0.94 5.96
CA ARG A 166 -15.08 -0.11 4.93
C ARG A 166 -16.56 -0.39 4.68
N PHE A 167 -16.98 -0.31 3.43
CA PHE A 167 -18.40 -0.39 3.08
C PHE A 167 -18.92 -1.83 3.09
N GLN A 168 -18.12 -2.80 2.66
CA GLN A 168 -18.57 -4.21 2.61
C GLN A 168 -18.77 -4.78 4.02
N SER A 169 -17.80 -4.58 4.92
CA SER A 169 -17.91 -5.04 6.31
C SER A 169 -18.71 -4.10 7.21
N ARG A 170 -18.99 -2.88 6.75
CA ARG A 170 -19.66 -1.79 7.49
C ARG A 170 -18.94 -1.42 8.78
N GLU A 171 -17.61 -1.41 8.74
CA GLU A 171 -16.79 -1.16 9.92
C GLU A 171 -15.99 0.12 9.80
N VAL A 172 -15.89 0.83 10.94
CA VAL A 172 -14.88 1.87 11.13
C VAL A 172 -13.55 1.19 11.48
N PHE A 173 -12.48 1.68 10.88
CA PHE A 173 -11.12 1.32 11.25
C PHE A 173 -10.34 2.56 11.66
N ALA A 174 -9.37 2.36 12.55
CA ALA A 174 -8.38 3.36 12.90
C ALA A 174 -6.99 2.78 12.71
N GLY A 175 -6.02 3.62 12.38
CA GLY A 175 -4.69 3.14 12.06
C GLY A 175 -3.62 4.21 12.16
N VAL A 176 -2.41 3.76 11.86
CA VAL A 176 -1.23 4.60 11.74
C VAL A 176 -0.53 4.27 10.44
N SER A 177 0.08 5.28 9.82
CA SER A 177 0.98 5.07 8.71
C SER A 177 2.27 5.87 8.89
N LEU A 178 3.30 5.45 8.18
CA LEU A 178 4.56 6.15 8.03
C LEU A 178 4.88 6.15 6.54
N ASN A 179 5.22 7.31 6.01
CA ASN A 179 5.54 7.49 4.60
C ASN A 179 6.81 8.35 4.46
N THR A 180 7.81 7.86 3.73
CA THR A 180 9.07 8.57 3.44
C THR A 180 9.32 8.77 1.94
N PHE A 181 8.33 8.50 1.10
CA PHE A 181 8.38 8.73 -0.35
C PHE A 181 8.40 10.23 -0.69
#